data_AF-A0A1M5YWJ4-F1
#
_entry.id   AF-A0A1M5YWJ4-F1
#
_cell.length_a   1.000
_cell.length_b   1.000
_cell.length_c   1.000
_cell.angle_alpha   90.00
_cell.angle_beta   90.00
_cell.angle_gamma   90.00
#
_symmetry.space_group_name_H-M   'P 1'
#
loop_
_entity.id
_entity.type
_entity.pdbx_description
1 polymer ?
#
loop_
_entity_poly.entity_id
_entity_poly.type
_entity_poly.pdbx_seq_one_letter_code
_entity_poly.pdbx_strand_id
1 'polypeptide(L)'
;MDDMKLSFIKNDNGIYYLEYTKIYEGLYVEKTYTKFEIDKCGVKRFERFWLNTKEIGENQIYISTAPKAILGLLTMEEAYGKTIEDISLCYYFDPSRHEDINDPKKTREGKAIPAWRIQFDDGSKILLDEY
;
A
#
# COMPACT_ATOMS: atom_id res chain seq x y z
N MET A 1 15.55 3.59 -12.52
CA MET A 1 14.78 2.81 -11.53
C MET A 1 13.40 3.42 -11.47
N ASP A 2 12.37 2.57 -11.46
CA ASP A 2 10.98 3.00 -11.51
C ASP A 2 10.55 3.61 -10.16
N ASP A 3 9.76 4.69 -10.20
CA ASP A 3 9.27 5.38 -9.01
C ASP A 3 7.92 4.83 -8.52
N MET A 4 7.23 4.06 -9.36
CA MET A 4 5.95 3.41 -9.08
C MET A 4 5.78 2.12 -9.89
N LYS A 5 4.90 1.24 -9.42
CA LYS A 5 4.53 -0.01 -10.10
C LYS A 5 3.02 -0.14 -10.17
N LEU A 6 2.50 -0.68 -11.28
CA LEU A 6 1.06 -0.98 -11.41
C LEU A 6 0.70 -1.99 -10.32
N SER A 7 -0.21 -1.58 -9.46
CA SER A 7 -0.65 -2.35 -8.29
C SER A 7 -2.05 -2.93 -8.47
N PHE A 8 -2.93 -2.29 -9.23
CA PHE A 8 -4.26 -2.81 -9.50
C PHE A 8 -4.78 -2.34 -10.86
N ILE A 9 -5.52 -3.21 -11.54
CA ILE A 9 -6.22 -2.93 -12.79
C ILE A 9 -7.62 -3.52 -12.73
N LYS A 10 -8.61 -2.72 -13.12
CA LYS A 10 -9.99 -3.18 -13.32
C LYS A 10 -10.55 -2.59 -14.60
N ASN A 11 -11.30 -3.38 -15.35
CA ASN A 11 -12.12 -2.90 -16.46
C ASN A 11 -13.59 -3.02 -16.07
N ASP A 12 -14.36 -1.96 -16.24
CA ASP A 12 -15.81 -1.98 -16.09
C ASP A 12 -16.44 -1.18 -17.23
N ASN A 13 -17.27 -1.84 -18.04
CA ASN A 13 -17.99 -1.24 -19.16
C ASN A 13 -17.13 -0.37 -20.10
N GLY A 14 -15.88 -0.78 -20.36
CA GLY A 14 -14.95 -0.05 -21.23
C GLY A 14 -14.22 1.13 -20.56
N ILE A 15 -14.40 1.30 -19.24
CA ILE A 15 -13.60 2.21 -18.40
C ILE A 15 -12.52 1.38 -17.70
N TYR A 16 -11.26 1.78 -17.86
CA TYR A 16 -10.12 1.21 -17.16
C TYR A 16 -9.79 2.03 -15.90
N TYR A 17 -9.70 1.33 -14.78
CA TYR A 17 -9.23 1.86 -13.51
C TYR A 17 -7.83 1.30 -13.26
N LEU A 18 -6.84 2.17 -13.25
CA LEU A 18 -5.44 1.81 -12.98
C LEU A 18 -4.99 2.44 -11.68
N GLU A 19 -4.38 1.66 -10.80
CA GLU A 19 -3.73 2.16 -9.60
C GLU A 19 -2.25 1.76 -9.59
N TYR A 20 -1.38 2.75 -9.52
CA TYR A 20 0.05 2.57 -9.32
C TYR A 20 0.41 2.90 -7.88
N THR A 21 1.27 2.10 -7.25
CA THR A 21 1.80 2.37 -5.91
C THR A 21 3.26 2.79 -6.04
N LYS A 22 3.70 3.76 -5.22
CA LYS A 22 5.10 4.19 -5.18
C LYS A 22 6.01 3.01 -4.85
N ILE A 23 7.17 2.98 -5.48
CA ILE A 23 8.28 2.10 -5.13
C ILE A 23 9.43 2.95 -4.56
N TYR A 24 10.12 2.39 -3.57
CA TYR A 24 11.38 2.90 -3.05
C TYR A 24 12.33 1.72 -2.83
N GLU A 25 13.48 1.74 -3.51
CA GLU A 25 14.48 0.65 -3.48
C GLU A 25 13.88 -0.74 -3.75
N GLY A 26 12.90 -0.83 -4.65
CA GLY A 26 12.24 -2.07 -5.03
C GLY A 26 11.09 -2.50 -4.10
N LEU A 27 10.85 -1.81 -3.00
CA LEU A 27 9.76 -2.07 -2.06
C LEU A 27 8.60 -1.09 -2.25
N TYR A 28 7.37 -1.57 -2.04
CA TYR A 28 6.19 -0.70 -2.10
C TYR A 28 6.18 0.30 -0.95
N VAL A 29 5.73 1.52 -1.21
CA VAL A 29 5.39 2.51 -0.20
C VAL A 29 3.87 2.63 -0.16
N GLU A 30 3.24 1.82 0.67
CA GLU A 30 1.79 1.70 0.79
C GLU A 30 1.13 2.96 1.37
N LYS A 31 -0.19 3.07 1.14
CA LYS A 31 -1.01 4.30 1.25
C LYS A 31 -0.72 5.38 0.18
N THR A 32 0.39 5.30 -0.55
CA THR A 32 0.60 6.11 -1.78
C THR A 32 -0.13 5.52 -2.96
N TYR A 33 -0.58 6.38 -3.88
CA TYR A 33 -1.18 5.93 -5.12
C TYR A 33 -1.08 6.98 -6.22
N THR A 34 -1.10 6.50 -7.45
CA THR A 34 -1.46 7.27 -8.64
C THR A 34 -2.58 6.51 -9.35
N LYS A 35 -3.78 7.11 -9.38
CA LYS A 35 -4.99 6.52 -9.94
C LYS A 35 -5.36 7.18 -11.24
N PHE A 36 -5.71 6.37 -12.23
CA PHE A 36 -6.25 6.81 -13.50
C PHE A 36 -7.60 6.16 -13.75
N GLU A 37 -8.54 6.95 -14.26
CA GLU A 37 -9.75 6.46 -14.92
C GLU A 37 -9.63 6.81 -16.40
N ILE A 38 -9.65 5.80 -17.27
CA ILE A 38 -9.39 5.94 -18.70
C ILE A 38 -10.54 5.32 -19.48
N ASP A 39 -11.08 6.03 -20.45
CA ASP A 39 -12.04 5.48 -21.41
C ASP A 39 -11.54 5.65 -22.85
N LYS A 40 -12.40 5.37 -23.83
CA LYS A 40 -12.09 5.52 -25.27
C LYS A 40 -11.67 6.93 -25.68
N CYS A 41 -11.96 7.96 -24.88
CA CYS A 41 -11.60 9.34 -25.13
C CYS A 41 -10.29 9.76 -24.42
N GLY A 42 -9.65 8.85 -23.67
CA GLY A 42 -8.41 9.11 -22.93
C GLY A 42 -8.64 9.18 -21.41
N VAL A 43 -7.76 9.92 -20.72
CA VAL A 43 -7.81 10.05 -19.25
C VAL A 43 -8.98 10.95 -18.84
N LYS A 44 -9.96 10.37 -18.15
CA LYS A 44 -11.11 11.08 -17.56
C LYS A 44 -10.77 11.70 -16.21
N ARG A 45 -10.00 10.96 -15.41
CA ARG A 45 -9.63 11.37 -14.04
C ARG A 45 -8.21 10.94 -13.73
N PHE A 46 -7.53 11.79 -12.99
CA PHE A 46 -6.22 11.55 -12.41
C PHE A 46 -6.25 11.99 -10.94
N GLU A 47 -5.77 11.12 -10.05
CA GLU A 47 -5.61 11.43 -8.64
C GLU A 47 -4.30 10.85 -8.13
N ARG A 48 -3.55 11.62 -7.33
CA ARG A 48 -2.27 11.18 -6.80
C ARG A 48 -2.12 11.57 -5.34
N PHE A 49 -1.72 10.60 -4.53
CA PHE A 49 -1.20 10.82 -3.19
C PHE A 49 0.23 10.28 -3.11
N TRP A 50 1.16 11.15 -2.73
CA TRP A 50 2.59 10.86 -2.80
C TRP A 50 3.31 11.22 -1.52
N LEU A 51 4.30 10.39 -1.15
CA LEU A 51 5.19 10.63 -0.02
C LEU A 51 6.61 10.85 -0.55
N ASN A 52 7.25 11.90 -0.06
CA ASN A 52 8.64 12.18 -0.35
C ASN A 52 9.50 11.54 0.75
N THR A 53 10.43 10.67 0.34
CA THR A 53 11.43 10.07 1.22
C THR A 53 12.48 11.12 1.56
N LYS A 54 12.68 11.40 2.86
CA LYS A 54 13.72 12.32 3.33
C LYS A 54 15.01 11.56 3.67
N GLU A 55 14.90 10.61 4.59
CA GLU A 55 16.02 9.85 5.15
C GLU A 55 15.60 8.40 5.36
N ILE A 56 16.58 7.49 5.32
CA ILE A 56 16.41 6.07 5.68
C ILE A 56 16.81 5.93 7.16
N GLY A 57 15.98 5.25 7.95
CA GLY A 57 16.33 4.94 9.33
C GLY A 57 17.49 3.96 9.41
N GLU A 58 18.45 4.20 10.31
CA GLU A 58 19.67 3.39 10.44
C GLU A 58 19.43 2.03 11.14
N ASN A 59 18.29 1.88 11.81
CA ASN A 59 17.97 0.69 12.58
C ASN A 59 17.54 -0.46 11.66
N GLN A 60 18.17 -1.62 11.84
CA GLN A 60 17.67 -2.86 11.26
C GLN A 60 16.37 -3.27 11.96
N ILE A 61 15.38 -3.59 11.15
CA ILE A 61 14.06 -3.95 11.61
C ILE A 61 13.78 -5.38 11.16
N TYR A 62 13.54 -6.28 12.12
CA TYR A 62 13.16 -7.66 11.85
C TYR A 62 11.64 -7.76 11.80
N ILE A 63 11.11 -8.29 10.70
CA ILE A 63 9.68 -8.58 10.53
C ILE A 63 9.47 -10.09 10.48
N SER A 64 8.29 -10.52 10.90
CA SER A 64 7.83 -11.90 10.75
C SER A 64 7.94 -12.41 9.30
N THR A 65 7.94 -13.73 9.11
CA THR A 65 7.93 -14.33 7.76
C THR A 65 6.55 -14.19 7.11
N ALA A 66 6.48 -14.18 5.77
CA ALA A 66 5.21 -14.12 5.05
C ALA A 66 4.19 -15.19 5.49
N PRO A 67 4.56 -16.48 5.65
CA PRO A 67 3.63 -17.48 6.17
C PRO A 67 3.08 -17.15 7.56
N LYS A 68 3.92 -16.65 8.47
CA LYS A 68 3.48 -16.27 9.82
C LYS A 68 2.49 -15.10 9.75
N ALA A 69 2.79 -14.07 8.95
CA ALA A 69 1.90 -12.93 8.78
C ALA A 69 0.52 -13.35 8.23
N ILE A 70 0.48 -14.22 7.22
CA ILE A 70 -0.77 -14.70 6.62
C ILE A 70 -1.67 -15.40 7.64
N LEU A 71 -1.12 -16.06 8.67
CA LEU A 71 -1.94 -16.66 9.73
C LEU A 71 -2.79 -15.62 10.47
N GLY A 72 -2.34 -14.36 10.56
CA GLY A 72 -3.11 -13.26 11.13
C GLY A 72 -4.40 -12.94 10.36
N LEU A 73 -4.48 -13.31 9.07
CA LEU A 73 -5.69 -13.12 8.26
C LEU A 73 -6.85 -14.02 8.72
N LEU A 74 -6.56 -15.12 9.41
CA LEU A 74 -7.59 -16.06 9.89
C LEU A 74 -8.58 -15.42 10.87
N THR A 75 -8.19 -14.31 11.51
CA THR A 75 -9.03 -13.56 12.45
C THR A 75 -9.58 -12.26 11.87
N MET A 76 -9.35 -11.99 10.58
CA MET A 76 -9.73 -10.74 9.92
C MET A 76 -10.94 -10.99 9.00
N GLU A 77 -12.13 -10.56 9.44
CA GLU A 77 -13.37 -10.72 8.65
C GLU A 77 -13.27 -10.07 7.26
N GLU A 78 -12.53 -8.97 7.14
CA GLU A 78 -12.28 -8.26 5.89
C GLU A 78 -11.48 -9.08 4.85
N ALA A 79 -10.84 -10.18 5.25
CA ALA A 79 -10.14 -11.11 4.37
C ALA A 79 -11.03 -12.28 3.91
N TYR A 80 -12.21 -12.49 4.51
CA TYR A 80 -13.01 -13.68 4.27
C TYR A 80 -13.60 -13.70 2.86
N GLY A 81 -13.49 -14.87 2.20
CA GLY A 81 -14.04 -15.11 0.87
C GLY A 81 -13.25 -14.47 -0.29
N LYS A 82 -12.10 -13.85 -0.01
CA LYS A 82 -11.23 -13.20 -1.01
C LYS A 82 -10.06 -14.10 -1.42
N THR A 83 -9.56 -13.91 -2.64
CA THR A 83 -8.37 -14.60 -3.14
C THR A 83 -7.15 -13.72 -2.98
N ILE A 84 -6.08 -14.22 -2.36
CA ILE A 84 -4.80 -13.50 -2.30
C ILE A 84 -4.11 -13.56 -3.67
N GLU A 85 -3.79 -12.41 -4.26
CA GLU A 85 -3.07 -12.30 -5.54
C GLU A 85 -1.57 -12.04 -5.36
N ASP A 86 -1.20 -11.23 -4.36
CA ASP A 86 0.19 -10.83 -4.13
C ASP A 86 0.50 -10.67 -2.64
N ILE A 87 1.71 -11.08 -2.26
CA ILE A 87 2.25 -10.96 -0.90
C ILE A 87 3.65 -10.37 -1.03
N SER A 88 3.81 -9.14 -0.58
CA SER A 88 5.03 -8.36 -0.78
C SER A 88 5.44 -7.64 0.50
N LEU A 89 6.75 -7.42 0.69
CA LEU A 89 7.23 -6.47 1.69
C LEU A 89 6.94 -5.04 1.23
N CYS A 90 6.52 -4.20 2.16
CA CYS A 90 6.31 -2.78 1.92
C CYS A 90 6.71 -1.94 3.12
N TYR A 91 6.87 -0.64 2.90
CA TYR A 91 6.77 0.38 3.94
C TYR A 91 5.39 1.02 3.89
N TYR A 92 4.83 1.36 5.04
CA TYR A 92 3.62 2.19 5.08
C TYR A 92 3.74 3.25 6.17
N PHE A 93 3.03 4.36 5.98
CA PHE A 93 2.96 5.44 6.96
C PHE A 93 1.50 5.68 7.32
N ASP A 94 1.16 5.55 8.60
CA ASP A 94 -0.18 5.82 9.11
C ASP A 94 -0.13 6.75 10.33
N PRO A 95 -0.39 8.05 10.15
CA PRO A 95 -0.38 9.03 11.23
C PRO A 95 -1.31 8.69 12.40
N SER A 96 -2.34 7.87 12.17
CA SER A 96 -3.32 7.50 13.19
C SER A 96 -2.86 6.33 14.07
N ARG A 97 -1.87 5.55 13.63
CA ARG A 97 -1.34 4.38 14.34
C ARG A 97 -0.01 4.64 15.05
N HIS A 98 0.60 5.81 14.86
CA HIS A 98 1.87 6.16 15.50
C HIS A 98 1.65 7.07 16.72
N GLU A 99 2.04 6.59 17.90
CA GLU A 99 1.81 7.21 19.21
C GLU A 99 2.43 8.62 19.36
N ASP A 100 3.45 8.95 18.56
CA ASP A 100 4.20 10.21 18.65
C ASP A 100 3.50 11.42 18.01
N ILE A 101 2.23 11.28 17.60
CA ILE A 101 1.50 12.28 16.83
C ILE A 101 0.39 12.92 17.68
N ASN A 102 0.61 14.17 18.08
CA ASN A 102 -0.37 14.96 18.84
C ASN A 102 -1.64 15.33 18.04
N ASP A 103 -1.56 15.41 16.70
CA ASP A 103 -2.71 15.70 15.83
C ASP A 103 -2.53 15.04 14.45
N PRO A 104 -3.09 13.84 14.22
CA PRO A 104 -2.98 13.10 12.96
C PRO A 104 -3.43 13.89 11.72
N LYS A 105 -4.31 14.89 11.88
CA LYS A 105 -4.81 15.72 10.77
C LYS A 105 -3.82 16.81 10.35
N LYS A 106 -2.83 17.13 11.20
CA LYS A 106 -1.79 18.15 10.93
C LYS A 106 -0.43 17.55 10.62
N THR A 107 -0.28 16.23 10.75
CA THR A 107 0.96 15.52 10.48
C THR A 107 1.34 15.62 9.01
N ARG A 108 2.49 16.25 8.74
CA ARG A 108 3.05 16.40 7.38
C ARG A 108 4.23 15.47 7.11
N GLU A 109 4.71 14.79 8.15
CA GLU A 109 5.86 13.90 8.10
C GLU A 109 5.77 12.85 9.21
N GLY A 110 6.50 11.75 9.04
CA GLY A 110 6.69 10.76 10.09
C GLY A 110 7.43 9.56 9.56
N LYS A 111 7.56 8.55 10.42
CA LYS A 111 8.33 7.35 10.14
C LYS A 111 7.44 6.30 9.48
N ALA A 112 7.78 5.89 8.26
CA ALA A 112 7.18 4.71 7.67
C ALA A 112 7.76 3.45 8.33
N ILE A 113 6.92 2.43 8.52
CA ILE A 113 7.32 1.15 9.12
C ILE A 113 7.16 0.00 8.12
N PRO A 114 8.01 -1.03 8.17
CA PRO A 114 7.88 -2.18 7.31
C PRO A 114 6.65 -3.01 7.70
N ALA A 115 6.01 -3.60 6.70
CA ALA A 115 4.84 -4.46 6.86
C ALA A 115 4.78 -5.48 5.71
N TRP A 116 3.98 -6.53 5.90
CA TRP A 116 3.51 -7.36 4.80
C TRP A 116 2.29 -6.75 4.16
N ARG A 117 2.38 -6.52 2.85
CA ARG A 117 1.28 -6.12 1.98
C ARG A 117 0.62 -7.38 1.43
N ILE A 118 -0.64 -7.61 1.79
CA ILE A 118 -1.48 -8.67 1.24
C ILE A 118 -2.47 -8.02 0.29
N GLN A 119 -2.36 -8.30 -1.01
CA GLN A 119 -3.32 -7.83 -2.00
C GLN A 119 -4.27 -8.94 -2.41
N PHE A 120 -5.55 -8.58 -2.49
CA PHE A 120 -6.62 -9.46 -2.94
C PHE A 120 -7.05 -9.15 -4.38
N ASP A 121 -7.76 -10.11 -4.97
CA ASP A 121 -8.33 -10.09 -6.33
C ASP A 121 -9.35 -8.97 -6.56
N ASP A 122 -10.04 -8.54 -5.52
CA ASP A 122 -10.93 -7.38 -5.57
C ASP A 122 -10.20 -6.03 -5.54
N GLY A 123 -8.87 -6.03 -5.43
CA GLY A 123 -8.01 -4.85 -5.33
C GLY A 123 -7.85 -4.30 -3.92
N SER A 124 -8.57 -4.86 -2.93
CA SER A 124 -8.36 -4.50 -1.53
C SER A 124 -7.01 -4.99 -1.02
N LYS A 125 -6.51 -4.33 0.02
CA LYS A 125 -5.18 -4.58 0.59
C LYS A 125 -5.27 -4.60 2.11
N ILE A 126 -4.59 -5.55 2.73
CA ILE A 126 -4.36 -5.59 4.18
C ILE A 126 -2.86 -5.41 4.43
N LEU A 127 -2.51 -4.59 5.42
CA LEU A 127 -1.14 -4.36 5.85
C LEU A 127 -0.96 -5.03 7.22
N LEU A 128 -0.01 -5.96 7.31
CA LEU A 128 0.28 -6.71 8.52
C LEU A 128 1.67 -6.34 9.04
N ASP A 129 1.68 -5.63 10.16
CA ASP A 129 2.86 -5.13 10.85
C ASP A 129 2.97 -5.76 12.25
N GLU A 130 3.03 -7.10 12.30
CA GLU A 130 3.30 -7.82 13.54
C GLU A 130 4.80 -8.06 13.72
N TYR A 131 5.34 -7.43 14.77
CA TYR A 131 6.64 -7.70 15.36
C TYR A 131 6.58 -8.88 16.32
#